data_AF-A0A7W1WUS3-F1
#
_entry.id   AF-A0A7W1WUS3-F1
#
_cell.length_a   1.000
_cell.length_b   1.000
_cell.length_c   1.000
_cell.angle_alpha   90.00
_cell.angle_beta   90.00
_cell.angle_gamma   90.00
#
_symmetry.space_group_name_H-M   'P 1'
#
loop_
_entity.id
_entity.type
_entity.pdbx_description
1 polymer ?
#
loop_
_entity_poly.entity_id
_entity_poly.type
_entity_poly.pdbx_seq_one_letter_code
_entity_poly.pdbx_strand_id
1 'polypeptide(L)'
;MGKYFHQLTIIILLAVVGAAIVGSGHVYADPVGPFEVPPINDDFDAGKNAPAPQSENGGFLNSLKEFFFGKPRYITYNRKKAIEYAQKWSDPNNPGKLNPKFERFDSYGLNLGGDCANFVLQMLLASGLEMNDDWYYKKENKDDFINKIPKLRNWFGYFSPEWAVAHDQFEYFSDKDNGFAVDTYEITSLDDLKKYSGKVKPGDLLYWDNSDNGDVDHATMITNIENGRLKYSAHTGDRYNADVYDKLAEKIDSGETPKLYIVKMKDKFEVE
;
A
#
# COMPACT_ATOMS: atom_id res chain seq x y z
N MET A 1 -25.15 45.52 -14.45
CA MET A 1 -24.27 45.17 -13.31
C MET A 1 -24.21 43.65 -13.13
N GLY A 2 -23.41 42.92 -13.93
CA GLY A 2 -23.42 41.44 -13.87
C GLY A 2 -22.26 40.70 -14.52
N LYS A 3 -21.31 41.40 -15.17
CA LYS A 3 -20.10 40.76 -15.75
C LYS A 3 -18.78 41.15 -15.07
N TYR A 4 -18.77 42.20 -14.24
CA TYR A 4 -17.57 42.65 -13.52
C TYR A 4 -17.42 42.06 -12.11
N PHE A 5 -18.48 41.44 -11.56
CA PHE A 5 -18.42 40.83 -10.22
C PHE A 5 -17.69 39.47 -10.22
N HIS A 6 -17.77 38.69 -11.30
CA HIS A 6 -17.09 37.37 -11.38
C HIS A 6 -15.58 37.46 -11.61
N GLN A 7 -15.08 38.50 -12.28
CA GLN A 7 -13.63 38.68 -12.44
C GLN A 7 -12.95 39.19 -11.16
N LEU A 8 -13.67 39.93 -10.31
CA LEU A 8 -13.14 40.39 -9.03
C LEU A 8 -13.02 39.25 -7.99
N THR A 9 -13.96 38.31 -7.96
CA THR A 9 -13.91 37.18 -7.01
C THR A 9 -12.79 36.20 -7.31
N ILE A 10 -12.45 35.99 -8.59
CA ILE A 10 -11.36 35.10 -9.01
C ILE A 10 -9.98 35.70 -8.67
N ILE A 11 -9.83 37.02 -8.80
CA ILE A 11 -8.58 37.71 -8.44
C ILE A 11 -8.36 37.73 -6.92
N ILE A 12 -9.43 37.83 -6.11
CA ILE A 12 -9.34 37.78 -4.64
C ILE A 12 -9.00 36.35 -4.16
N LEU A 13 -9.51 35.29 -4.81
CA LEU A 13 -9.14 33.91 -4.45
C LEU A 13 -7.66 33.60 -4.74
N LEU A 14 -7.11 34.10 -5.84
CA LEU A 14 -5.69 33.94 -6.17
C LEU A 14 -4.78 34.73 -5.21
N ALA A 15 -5.24 35.85 -4.66
CA ALA A 15 -4.49 36.62 -3.68
C ALA A 15 -4.46 35.95 -2.28
N VAL A 16 -5.51 35.21 -1.90
CA VAL A 16 -5.54 34.44 -0.63
C VAL A 16 -4.64 33.20 -0.70
N VAL A 17 -4.54 32.54 -1.86
CA VAL A 17 -3.61 31.42 -2.08
C VAL A 17 -2.14 31.88 -1.99
N GLY A 18 -1.84 33.13 -2.37
CA GLY A 18 -0.48 33.69 -2.23
C GLY A 18 -0.06 34.05 -0.81
N ALA A 19 -0.99 34.22 0.13
CA ALA A 19 -0.69 34.72 1.48
C ALA A 19 -0.52 33.60 2.54
N ALA A 20 -0.96 32.37 2.26
CA ALA A 20 -0.85 31.25 3.21
C ALA A 20 0.53 30.55 3.22
N ILE A 21 1.52 31.08 2.49
CA ILE A 21 2.92 30.58 2.48
C ILE A 21 3.70 31.03 3.73
N VAL A 22 3.13 31.83 4.63
CA VAL A 22 3.85 32.31 5.83
C VAL A 22 3.03 32.05 7.09
N GLY A 23 3.36 30.99 7.83
CA GLY A 23 2.79 30.77 9.14
C GLY A 23 2.93 29.34 9.65
N SER A 24 4.05 29.06 10.27
CA SER A 24 4.23 28.00 11.26
C SER A 24 3.06 27.93 12.24
N GLY A 25 2.51 26.73 12.44
CA GLY A 25 1.49 26.49 13.47
C GLY A 25 1.06 25.04 13.52
N HIS A 26 1.57 24.30 14.51
CA HIS A 26 0.96 23.06 14.97
C HIS A 26 -0.50 23.30 15.34
N VAL A 27 -1.41 22.41 14.93
CA VAL A 27 -2.79 22.41 15.42
C VAL A 27 -3.16 20.97 15.78
N TYR A 28 -3.22 20.72 17.09
CA TYR A 28 -3.91 19.59 17.70
C TYR A 28 -5.42 19.76 17.50
N ALA A 29 -6.14 18.67 17.20
CA ALA A 29 -7.56 18.56 17.47
C ALA A 29 -7.95 17.12 17.83
N ASP A 30 -8.63 17.03 18.97
CA ASP A 30 -9.14 15.87 19.71
C ASP A 30 -10.30 15.11 18.98
N PRO A 31 -10.71 13.92 19.48
CA PRO A 31 -11.26 12.83 18.70
C PRO A 31 -12.77 12.95 18.45
N VAL A 32 -13.20 12.54 17.25
CA VAL A 32 -14.62 12.30 16.95
C VAL A 32 -14.79 10.92 16.33
N GLY A 33 -15.15 9.94 17.18
CA GLY A 33 -15.99 8.77 16.87
C GLY A 33 -15.41 7.64 16.00
N PRO A 34 -15.46 6.37 16.44
CA PRO A 34 -14.96 5.25 15.65
C PRO A 34 -15.85 4.98 14.44
N PHE A 35 -15.21 4.87 13.27
CA PHE A 35 -15.81 4.37 12.04
C PHE A 35 -15.99 2.84 12.15
N GLU A 36 -17.23 2.35 12.08
CA GLU A 36 -17.53 0.91 12.16
C GLU A 36 -17.13 0.19 10.86
N VAL A 37 -16.06 -0.60 10.94
CA VAL A 37 -15.74 -1.63 9.96
C VAL A 37 -16.74 -2.78 10.13
N PRO A 38 -17.47 -3.22 9.08
CA PRO A 38 -18.42 -4.31 9.21
C PRO A 38 -17.71 -5.62 9.61
N PRO A 39 -18.30 -6.43 10.52
CA PRO A 39 -17.66 -7.62 11.04
C PRO A 39 -17.45 -8.67 9.94
N ILE A 40 -16.21 -9.15 9.83
CA ILE A 40 -15.89 -10.40 9.17
C ILE A 40 -16.24 -11.52 10.16
N ASN A 41 -17.39 -12.16 9.95
CA ASN A 41 -17.73 -13.39 10.68
C ASN A 41 -16.83 -14.53 10.21
N ASP A 42 -15.76 -14.79 10.95
CA ASP A 42 -15.05 -16.06 10.90
C ASP A 42 -15.07 -16.64 12.34
N ASP A 43 -16.04 -17.50 12.63
CA ASP A 43 -16.07 -18.35 13.83
C ASP A 43 -14.80 -19.22 13.85
N PHE A 44 -13.86 -18.91 14.75
CA PHE A 44 -12.77 -19.83 15.07
C PHE A 44 -12.51 -19.88 16.57
N ASP A 45 -12.80 -21.06 17.13
CA ASP A 45 -12.56 -21.46 18.51
C ASP A 45 -11.10 -21.24 18.91
N ALA A 46 -10.86 -20.28 19.81
CA ALA A 46 -9.59 -20.19 20.53
C ALA A 46 -9.56 -21.27 21.61
N GLY A 47 -9.02 -22.44 21.24
CA GLY A 47 -8.71 -23.53 22.15
C GLY A 47 -7.85 -23.04 23.32
N LYS A 48 -8.36 -23.25 24.54
CA LYS A 48 -7.66 -23.06 25.81
C LYS A 48 -6.45 -23.98 25.87
N ASN A 49 -5.24 -23.43 25.97
CA ASN A 49 -4.08 -24.06 26.58
C ASN A 49 -3.07 -22.97 26.99
N ALA A 50 -3.06 -22.62 28.28
CA ALA A 50 -2.07 -21.71 28.86
C ALA A 50 -0.81 -22.51 29.29
N PRO A 51 0.42 -22.09 28.92
CA PRO A 51 1.62 -22.56 29.57
C PRO A 51 1.96 -21.77 30.85
N ALA A 52 2.68 -22.43 31.75
CA ALA A 52 3.11 -21.99 33.09
C ALA A 52 4.13 -20.81 33.07
N PRO A 53 4.33 -20.08 34.19
CA PRO A 53 4.93 -18.75 34.20
C PRO A 53 6.46 -18.76 34.10
N GLN A 54 7.03 -17.76 33.41
CA GLN A 54 8.47 -17.48 33.38
C GLN A 54 8.81 -16.06 33.86
N SER A 55 9.82 -16.01 34.74
CA SER A 55 10.66 -14.92 35.30
C SER A 55 10.10 -13.50 35.50
N GLU A 56 10.17 -13.04 36.75
CA GLU A 56 9.39 -11.92 37.32
C GLU A 56 9.90 -10.49 37.06
N ASN A 57 11.06 -10.27 36.43
CA ASN A 57 11.60 -8.91 36.29
C ASN A 57 11.08 -8.12 35.06
N GLY A 58 10.61 -8.81 34.01
CA GLY A 58 9.91 -8.18 32.88
C GLY A 58 8.41 -7.96 33.13
N GLY A 59 7.85 -8.67 34.11
CA GLY A 59 6.41 -8.70 34.37
C GLY A 59 5.88 -7.40 34.96
N PHE A 60 6.64 -6.72 35.83
CA PHE A 60 6.17 -5.49 36.48
C PHE A 60 6.06 -4.31 35.50
N LEU A 61 7.07 -4.10 34.66
CA LEU A 61 7.03 -3.02 33.65
C LEU A 61 5.97 -3.28 32.57
N ASN A 62 5.81 -4.54 32.13
CA ASN A 62 4.74 -4.90 31.20
C ASN A 62 3.36 -4.75 31.87
N SER A 63 3.20 -5.15 33.12
CA SER A 63 1.95 -4.96 33.86
C SER A 63 1.63 -3.48 34.09
N LEU A 64 2.62 -2.63 34.31
CA LEU A 64 2.42 -1.17 34.42
C LEU A 64 2.04 -0.57 33.07
N LYS A 65 2.69 -0.97 31.97
CA LYS A 65 2.31 -0.53 30.62
C LYS A 65 0.89 -0.97 30.28
N GLU A 66 0.56 -2.23 30.53
CA GLU A 66 -0.81 -2.75 30.33
C GLU A 66 -1.83 -2.02 31.20
N PHE A 67 -1.47 -1.63 32.42
CA PHE A 67 -2.36 -0.91 33.34
C PHE A 67 -2.61 0.53 32.89
N PHE A 68 -1.57 1.25 32.45
CA PHE A 68 -1.69 2.66 32.03
C PHE A 68 -2.16 2.85 30.58
N PHE A 69 -1.82 1.93 29.69
CA PHE A 69 -2.06 2.08 28.24
C PHE A 69 -2.93 0.97 27.63
N GLY A 70 -3.37 -0.01 28.43
CA GLY A 70 -4.09 -1.18 27.93
C GLY A 70 -3.16 -2.22 27.30
N LYS A 71 -3.71 -3.39 26.96
CA LYS A 71 -2.95 -4.40 26.21
C LYS A 71 -2.80 -3.95 24.76
N PRO A 72 -1.60 -4.02 24.18
CA PRO A 72 -1.42 -3.69 22.76
C PRO A 72 -2.33 -4.58 21.93
N ARG A 73 -3.08 -3.96 21.02
CA ARG A 73 -3.87 -4.68 20.03
C ARG A 73 -2.99 -4.95 18.82
N TYR A 74 -3.25 -6.07 18.15
CA TYR A 74 -2.50 -6.47 16.97
C TYR A 74 -3.43 -6.80 15.82
N ILE A 75 -3.12 -6.28 14.65
CA ILE A 75 -3.68 -6.74 13.37
C ILE A 75 -2.77 -7.85 12.83
N THR A 76 -3.35 -8.96 12.38
CA THR A 76 -2.61 -10.04 11.73
C THR A 76 -2.73 -9.91 10.21
N TYR A 77 -1.60 -9.90 9.51
CA TYR A 77 -1.56 -9.86 8.05
C TYR A 77 -2.06 -11.19 7.45
N ASN A 78 -3.28 -11.21 6.91
CA ASN A 78 -3.81 -12.41 6.27
C ASN A 78 -3.33 -12.51 4.81
N ARG A 79 -2.09 -12.98 4.63
CA ARG A 79 -1.46 -13.21 3.32
C ARG A 79 -2.33 -14.03 2.36
N LYS A 80 -3.06 -15.03 2.88
CA LYS A 80 -3.97 -15.85 2.07
C LYS A 80 -5.09 -15.00 1.45
N LYS A 81 -5.73 -14.11 2.23
CA LYS A 81 -6.76 -13.21 1.72
C LYS A 81 -6.21 -12.21 0.69
N ALA A 82 -4.96 -11.73 0.84
CA ALA A 82 -4.30 -10.93 -0.21
C ALA A 82 -4.18 -11.71 -1.53
N ILE A 83 -3.76 -12.98 -1.47
CA ILE A 83 -3.58 -13.83 -2.67
C ILE A 83 -4.92 -14.16 -3.32
N GLU A 84 -5.95 -14.48 -2.52
CA GLU A 84 -7.32 -14.69 -3.00
C GLU A 84 -7.87 -13.43 -3.71
N TYR A 85 -7.52 -12.24 -3.20
CA TYR A 85 -7.84 -10.98 -3.86
C TYR A 85 -7.20 -10.87 -5.24
N ALA A 86 -5.90 -11.15 -5.35
CA ALA A 86 -5.23 -11.17 -6.65
C ALA A 86 -5.87 -12.18 -7.61
N GLN A 87 -6.08 -13.42 -7.17
CA GLN A 87 -6.73 -14.44 -8.00
C GLN A 87 -8.08 -13.98 -8.55
N LYS A 88 -8.84 -13.23 -7.75
CA LYS A 88 -10.16 -12.74 -8.15
C LYS A 88 -10.09 -11.60 -9.18
N TRP A 89 -9.13 -10.70 -9.04
CA TRP A 89 -9.12 -9.39 -9.70
C TRP A 89 -7.97 -9.14 -10.69
N SER A 90 -6.93 -9.96 -10.72
CA SER A 90 -5.82 -9.84 -11.67
C SER A 90 -5.87 -10.92 -12.78
N ASP A 91 -7.06 -11.18 -13.33
CA ASP A 91 -7.26 -12.25 -14.32
C ASP A 91 -6.76 -11.85 -15.71
N PRO A 92 -5.64 -12.43 -16.21
CA PRO A 92 -5.09 -12.06 -17.51
C PRO A 92 -6.00 -12.47 -18.68
N ASN A 93 -6.93 -13.41 -18.48
CA ASN A 93 -7.89 -13.82 -19.51
C ASN A 93 -9.13 -12.92 -19.54
N ASN A 94 -9.34 -12.11 -18.51
CA ASN A 94 -10.41 -11.13 -18.42
C ASN A 94 -9.82 -9.76 -18.04
N PRO A 95 -8.94 -9.19 -18.91
CA PRO A 95 -8.33 -7.90 -18.65
C PRO A 95 -9.44 -6.85 -18.48
N GLY A 96 -9.47 -6.19 -17.32
CA GLY A 96 -10.57 -5.28 -16.96
C GLY A 96 -11.59 -5.81 -15.95
N LYS A 97 -11.48 -7.07 -15.48
CA LYS A 97 -12.26 -7.55 -14.34
C LYS A 97 -11.74 -6.93 -13.04
N LEU A 98 -12.51 -6.04 -12.44
CA LEU A 98 -12.01 -5.16 -11.38
C LEU A 98 -12.93 -5.14 -10.17
N ASN A 99 -12.35 -4.85 -9.01
CA ASN A 99 -13.13 -4.61 -7.81
C ASN A 99 -13.89 -3.28 -7.96
N PRO A 100 -15.23 -3.27 -8.05
CA PRO A 100 -16.00 -2.06 -8.30
C PRO A 100 -15.96 -1.04 -7.14
N LYS A 101 -15.38 -1.41 -5.99
CA LYS A 101 -15.20 -0.50 -4.85
C LYS A 101 -14.06 0.51 -5.06
N PHE A 102 -13.12 0.19 -5.94
CA PHE A 102 -11.95 1.00 -6.23
C PHE A 102 -11.94 1.41 -7.69
N GLU A 103 -11.48 2.63 -7.92
CA GLU A 103 -11.26 3.09 -9.27
C GLU A 103 -9.99 2.47 -9.87
N ARG A 104 -9.99 2.27 -11.18
CA ARG A 104 -8.82 1.80 -11.93
C ARG A 104 -8.11 2.98 -12.58
N PHE A 105 -6.83 3.17 -12.25
CA PHE A 105 -6.10 4.39 -12.61
C PHE A 105 -5.49 4.36 -14.03
N ASP A 106 -5.28 3.18 -14.61
CA ASP A 106 -4.80 3.03 -16.00
C ASP A 106 -5.94 3.09 -17.04
N SER A 107 -7.22 3.18 -16.62
CA SER A 107 -8.39 3.29 -17.52
C SER A 107 -8.59 4.68 -18.15
N TYR A 108 -7.79 5.68 -17.76
CA TYR A 108 -7.93 7.06 -18.23
C TYR A 108 -7.30 7.35 -19.61
N GLY A 109 -6.89 6.32 -20.35
CA GLY A 109 -6.57 6.44 -21.78
C GLY A 109 -5.29 7.22 -22.11
N LEU A 110 -4.45 7.55 -21.12
CA LEU A 110 -3.22 8.31 -21.30
C LEU A 110 -1.95 7.45 -21.37
N ASN A 111 -2.04 6.12 -21.21
CA ASN A 111 -0.86 5.21 -21.20
C ASN A 111 0.26 5.65 -20.24
N LEU A 112 -0.10 6.29 -19.12
CA LEU A 112 0.85 6.84 -18.13
C LEU A 112 1.24 5.82 -17.05
N GLY A 113 0.86 4.55 -17.19
CA GLY A 113 0.78 3.63 -16.05
C GLY A 113 -0.31 4.07 -15.05
N GLY A 114 -0.42 3.37 -13.92
CA GLY A 114 -1.11 3.97 -12.77
C GLY A 114 -1.85 3.03 -11.82
N ASP A 115 -2.14 1.77 -12.17
CA ASP A 115 -2.97 0.92 -11.30
C ASP A 115 -2.18 -0.04 -10.41
N CYS A 116 -0.87 -0.13 -10.62
CA CYS A 116 0.00 -1.08 -9.93
C CYS A 116 0.02 -0.87 -8.40
N ALA A 117 0.32 0.35 -7.93
CA ALA A 117 0.33 0.70 -6.52
C ALA A 117 -1.07 0.55 -5.88
N ASN A 118 -2.10 1.04 -6.57
CA ASN A 118 -3.51 0.93 -6.16
C ASN A 118 -3.91 -0.53 -5.93
N PHE A 119 -3.55 -1.42 -6.85
CA PHE A 119 -3.85 -2.84 -6.74
C PHE A 119 -3.14 -3.51 -5.55
N VAL A 120 -1.87 -3.20 -5.32
CA VAL A 120 -1.13 -3.73 -4.17
C VAL A 120 -1.78 -3.31 -2.85
N LEU A 121 -2.20 -2.05 -2.69
CA LEU A 121 -2.88 -1.62 -1.46
C LEU A 121 -4.27 -2.20 -1.31
N GLN A 122 -4.99 -2.45 -2.40
CA GLN A 122 -6.25 -3.21 -2.33
C GLN A 122 -6.02 -4.65 -1.82
N MET A 123 -4.92 -5.31 -2.21
CA MET A 123 -4.56 -6.62 -1.68
C MET A 123 -4.21 -6.56 -0.18
N LEU A 124 -3.51 -5.51 0.25
CA LEU A 124 -3.22 -5.28 1.67
C LEU A 124 -4.51 -5.02 2.47
N LEU A 125 -5.43 -4.21 1.97
CA LEU A 125 -6.74 -4.03 2.58
C LEU A 125 -7.52 -5.35 2.69
N ALA A 126 -7.56 -6.14 1.63
CA ALA A 126 -8.25 -7.43 1.62
C ALA A 126 -7.68 -8.42 2.65
N SER A 127 -6.41 -8.27 3.00
CA SER A 127 -5.74 -9.08 4.02
C SER A 127 -6.01 -8.67 5.46
N GLY A 128 -6.78 -7.60 5.67
CA GLY A 128 -7.16 -7.08 6.98
C GLY A 128 -6.25 -5.98 7.52
N LEU A 129 -5.30 -5.46 6.74
CA LEU A 129 -4.65 -4.19 7.10
C LEU A 129 -5.63 -3.04 6.87
N GLU A 130 -5.50 -2.01 7.69
CA GLU A 130 -6.31 -0.80 7.62
C GLU A 130 -5.48 0.34 7.04
N MET A 131 -6.09 1.17 6.20
CA MET A 131 -5.51 2.44 5.75
C MET A 131 -5.20 3.32 6.96
N ASN A 132 -4.24 4.23 6.79
CA ASN A 132 -3.93 5.25 7.78
C ASN A 132 -3.83 6.63 7.11
N ASP A 133 -3.35 7.63 7.84
CA ASP A 133 -3.25 8.99 7.32
C ASP A 133 -2.19 9.18 6.23
N ASP A 134 -1.23 8.27 6.12
CA ASP A 134 -0.17 8.28 5.11
C ASP A 134 -0.63 7.58 3.84
N TRP A 135 -1.20 6.38 3.93
CA TRP A 135 -1.69 5.62 2.78
C TRP A 135 -3.20 5.43 2.82
N TYR A 136 -3.91 6.14 1.94
CA TYR A 136 -5.36 6.15 1.93
C TYR A 136 -5.97 6.26 0.54
N TYR A 137 -7.20 5.79 0.44
CA TYR A 137 -8.12 6.01 -0.67
C TYR A 137 -9.43 6.57 -0.15
N LYS A 138 -9.85 7.69 -0.72
CA LYS A 138 -10.98 8.55 -0.36
C LYS A 138 -10.91 9.11 1.07
N LYS A 139 -9.88 9.90 1.40
CA LYS A 139 -9.93 10.75 2.61
C LYS A 139 -11.15 11.68 2.49
N GLU A 140 -11.89 11.86 3.58
CA GLU A 140 -13.19 12.54 3.57
C GLU A 140 -13.12 13.84 2.77
N ASN A 141 -13.74 13.87 1.59
CA ASN A 141 -13.90 15.12 0.85
C ASN A 141 -15.30 15.20 0.23
N LYS A 142 -16.12 16.09 0.81
CA LYS A 142 -17.57 16.18 0.62
C LYS A 142 -18.00 16.93 -0.65
N ASP A 143 -17.06 17.37 -1.49
CA ASP A 143 -17.36 18.24 -2.64
C ASP A 143 -17.30 17.53 -4.00
N ASP A 144 -18.49 17.22 -4.51
CA ASP A 144 -18.77 16.56 -5.81
C ASP A 144 -18.19 17.24 -7.05
N PHE A 145 -17.84 18.54 -6.97
CA PHE A 145 -17.30 19.29 -8.09
C PHE A 145 -15.83 18.91 -8.39
N ILE A 146 -15.03 18.69 -7.33
CA ILE A 146 -13.60 18.41 -7.42
C ILE A 146 -13.35 17.00 -7.96
N ASN A 147 -14.22 16.05 -7.62
CA ASN A 147 -14.15 14.65 -8.05
C ASN A 147 -14.24 14.46 -9.58
N LYS A 148 -14.64 15.49 -10.34
CA LYS A 148 -14.76 15.44 -11.81
C LYS A 148 -13.47 15.79 -12.55
N ILE A 149 -12.41 16.22 -11.86
CA ILE A 149 -11.14 16.64 -12.50
C ILE A 149 -9.96 15.87 -11.88
N PRO A 150 -9.36 14.90 -12.60
CA PRO A 150 -8.34 13.99 -12.05
C PRO A 150 -7.13 14.69 -11.43
N LYS A 151 -6.62 15.76 -12.03
CA LYS A 151 -5.47 16.52 -11.50
C LYS A 151 -5.77 17.26 -10.20
N LEU A 152 -7.01 17.73 -10.02
CA LEU A 152 -7.43 18.41 -8.79
C LEU A 152 -7.68 17.38 -7.69
N ARG A 153 -8.21 16.20 -8.04
CA ARG A 153 -8.47 15.12 -7.09
C ARG A 153 -7.25 14.68 -6.27
N ASN A 154 -6.07 14.57 -6.90
CA ASN A 154 -4.82 14.26 -6.18
C ASN A 154 -4.41 15.43 -5.26
N TRP A 155 -4.58 16.67 -5.72
CA TRP A 155 -4.27 17.87 -4.92
C TRP A 155 -5.19 17.98 -3.69
N PHE A 156 -6.47 17.60 -3.81
CA PHE A 156 -7.44 17.67 -2.72
C PHE A 156 -7.54 16.39 -1.88
N GLY A 157 -6.52 15.52 -1.89
CA GLY A 157 -6.42 14.42 -0.93
C GLY A 157 -7.45 13.32 -1.11
N TYR A 158 -7.86 12.99 -2.34
CA TYR A 158 -8.75 11.85 -2.57
C TYR A 158 -8.04 10.51 -2.47
N PHE A 159 -6.73 10.46 -2.64
CA PHE A 159 -5.86 9.34 -2.28
C PHE A 159 -4.47 9.90 -2.02
N SER A 160 -3.66 9.17 -1.28
CA SER A 160 -2.29 9.57 -1.02
C SER A 160 -1.35 9.21 -2.19
N PRO A 161 -0.17 9.84 -2.28
CA PRO A 161 0.88 9.41 -3.20
C PRO A 161 1.24 7.92 -3.02
N GLU A 162 1.38 7.45 -1.79
CA GLU A 162 1.68 6.05 -1.41
C GLU A 162 0.62 5.07 -1.94
N TRP A 163 -0.61 5.54 -2.13
CA TRP A 163 -1.70 4.76 -2.73
C TRP A 163 -1.61 4.64 -4.25
N ALA A 164 -1.11 5.68 -4.93
CA ALA A 164 -1.22 5.79 -6.39
C ALA A 164 0.11 5.66 -7.13
N VAL A 165 1.25 5.86 -6.46
CA VAL A 165 2.59 5.94 -7.07
C VAL A 165 3.45 4.81 -6.53
N ALA A 166 4.08 4.06 -7.43
CA ALA A 166 4.87 2.87 -7.06
C ALA A 166 6.10 3.22 -6.23
N HIS A 167 6.78 4.33 -6.54
CA HIS A 167 7.93 4.82 -5.78
C HIS A 167 7.56 5.27 -4.37
N ASP A 168 6.56 6.14 -4.20
CA ASP A 168 6.12 6.58 -2.88
C ASP A 168 5.65 5.40 -2.02
N GLN A 169 4.97 4.42 -2.63
CA GLN A 169 4.60 3.18 -1.96
C GLN A 169 5.83 2.37 -1.51
N PHE A 170 6.82 2.23 -2.38
CA PHE A 170 8.05 1.52 -2.04
C PHE A 170 8.80 2.22 -0.90
N GLU A 171 8.99 3.53 -0.96
CA GLU A 171 9.65 4.29 0.11
C GLU A 171 8.92 4.08 1.45
N TYR A 172 7.60 4.24 1.46
CA TYR A 172 6.80 4.08 2.67
C TYR A 172 6.89 2.68 3.27
N PHE A 173 6.63 1.63 2.47
CA PHE A 173 6.57 0.26 2.99
C PHE A 173 7.95 -0.35 3.26
N SER A 174 9.01 0.14 2.59
CA SER A 174 10.38 -0.33 2.82
C SER A 174 11.06 0.33 4.03
N ASP A 175 10.59 1.51 4.45
CA ASP A 175 11.02 2.12 5.69
C ASP A 175 10.56 1.30 6.90
N LYS A 176 11.53 0.88 7.72
CA LYS A 176 11.29 0.05 8.91
C LYS A 176 10.62 0.85 10.02
N ASP A 177 10.78 2.17 10.02
CA ASP A 177 10.21 3.07 11.04
C ASP A 177 8.69 3.21 10.87
N ASN A 178 8.16 3.05 9.65
CA ASN A 178 6.72 2.94 9.38
C ASN A 178 6.12 1.61 9.86
N GLY A 179 6.93 0.69 10.34
CA GLY A 179 6.47 -0.48 11.08
C GLY A 179 5.95 -1.64 10.22
N PHE A 180 6.00 -1.56 8.88
CA PHE A 180 5.49 -2.62 8.00
C PHE A 180 6.56 -3.67 7.60
N ALA A 181 7.77 -3.22 7.27
CA ALA A 181 8.85 -4.09 6.82
C ALA A 181 9.59 -4.78 7.96
N VAL A 182 10.02 -6.02 7.68
CA VAL A 182 11.09 -6.70 8.40
C VAL A 182 12.44 -6.39 7.76
N ASP A 183 12.49 -6.45 6.44
CA ASP A 183 13.71 -6.27 5.65
C ASP A 183 13.39 -5.94 4.19
N THR A 184 14.39 -5.42 3.47
CA THR A 184 14.27 -5.14 2.03
C THR A 184 15.45 -5.78 1.31
N TYR A 185 15.16 -6.55 0.26
CA TYR A 185 16.19 -7.20 -0.58
C TYR A 185 16.27 -6.52 -1.93
N GLU A 186 17.44 -5.99 -2.26
CA GLU A 186 17.76 -5.51 -3.60
C GLU A 186 18.23 -6.68 -4.48
N ILE A 187 17.65 -6.79 -5.66
CA ILE A 187 17.90 -7.84 -6.65
C ILE A 187 18.37 -7.17 -7.94
N THR A 188 19.67 -7.28 -8.23
CA THR A 188 20.29 -6.72 -9.44
C THR A 188 20.63 -7.78 -10.48
N SER A 189 20.45 -9.06 -10.12
CA SER A 189 20.84 -10.20 -10.94
C SER A 189 19.98 -11.43 -10.67
N LEU A 190 20.03 -12.39 -11.59
CA LEU A 190 19.39 -13.70 -11.40
C LEU A 190 19.99 -14.48 -10.21
N ASP A 191 21.25 -14.21 -9.85
CA ASP A 191 21.89 -14.85 -8.70
C ASP A 191 21.46 -14.23 -7.37
N ASP A 192 21.22 -12.92 -7.32
CA ASP A 192 20.54 -12.29 -6.19
C ASP A 192 19.15 -12.88 -6.00
N LEU A 193 18.39 -13.04 -7.09
CA LEU A 193 17.04 -13.61 -7.03
C LEU A 193 17.07 -15.02 -6.41
N LYS A 194 18.03 -15.87 -6.80
CA LYS A 194 18.23 -17.21 -6.21
C LYS A 194 18.65 -17.12 -4.73
N LYS A 195 19.53 -16.17 -4.39
CA LYS A 195 20.04 -15.98 -3.02
C LYS A 195 18.92 -15.58 -2.05
N TYR A 196 17.95 -14.79 -2.49
CA TYR A 196 16.90 -14.25 -1.63
C TYR A 196 15.55 -14.96 -1.75
N SER A 197 15.31 -15.78 -2.78
CA SER A 197 14.02 -16.48 -2.97
C SER A 197 13.59 -17.35 -1.79
N GLY A 198 14.54 -17.95 -1.06
CA GLY A 198 14.27 -18.74 0.15
C GLY A 198 13.95 -17.93 1.40
N LYS A 199 14.08 -16.59 1.36
CA LYS A 199 13.83 -15.68 2.50
C LYS A 199 12.50 -14.94 2.42
N VAL A 200 11.83 -15.05 1.28
CA VAL A 200 10.60 -14.33 0.95
C VAL A 200 9.43 -15.30 0.93
N LYS A 201 8.22 -14.79 0.99
CA LYS A 201 6.99 -15.59 1.00
C LYS A 201 5.85 -14.86 0.29
N PRO A 202 4.80 -15.59 -0.14
CA PRO A 202 3.61 -14.95 -0.68
C PRO A 202 3.04 -13.89 0.27
N GLY A 203 2.66 -12.74 -0.27
CA GLY A 203 2.29 -11.52 0.45
C GLY A 203 3.43 -10.52 0.69
N ASP A 204 4.68 -10.87 0.38
CA ASP A 204 5.76 -9.87 0.37
C ASP A 204 5.63 -8.99 -0.88
N LEU A 205 5.97 -7.70 -0.73
CA LEU A 205 5.80 -6.72 -1.82
C LEU A 205 7.00 -6.83 -2.76
N LEU A 206 6.75 -6.63 -4.05
CA LEU A 206 7.75 -6.69 -5.10
C LEU A 206 7.68 -5.43 -5.94
N TYR A 207 8.80 -4.76 -6.10
CA TYR A 207 8.91 -3.50 -6.83
C TYR A 207 9.91 -3.64 -7.97
N TRP A 208 9.66 -2.95 -9.08
CA TRP A 208 10.51 -2.94 -10.26
C TRP A 208 10.92 -1.50 -10.57
N ASP A 209 12.22 -1.25 -10.51
CA ASP A 209 12.88 -0.12 -11.14
C ASP A 209 13.42 -0.63 -12.49
N ASN A 210 12.68 -0.37 -13.56
CA ASN A 210 13.02 -0.88 -14.88
C ASN A 210 14.16 -0.08 -15.53
N SER A 211 14.43 1.12 -15.02
CA SER A 211 15.39 2.06 -15.62
C SER A 211 16.70 2.20 -14.83
N ASP A 212 16.79 1.55 -13.67
CA ASP A 212 17.92 1.60 -12.71
C ASP A 212 18.33 3.03 -12.34
N ASN A 213 17.34 3.93 -12.28
CA ASN A 213 17.55 5.32 -11.90
C ASN A 213 17.29 5.55 -10.40
N GLY A 214 16.92 4.51 -9.66
CA GLY A 214 16.51 4.58 -8.25
C GLY A 214 15.05 4.96 -8.05
N ASP A 215 14.31 5.25 -9.14
CA ASP A 215 12.87 5.53 -9.13
C ASP A 215 12.11 4.25 -9.47
N VAL A 216 11.17 3.87 -8.62
CA VAL A 216 10.45 2.59 -8.77
C VAL A 216 9.25 2.82 -9.68
N ASP A 217 9.25 2.15 -10.83
CA ASP A 217 8.23 2.31 -11.86
C ASP A 217 6.98 1.46 -11.61
N HIS A 218 7.13 0.32 -10.93
CA HIS A 218 6.08 -0.70 -10.87
C HIS A 218 6.00 -1.39 -9.52
N ALA A 219 4.78 -1.43 -8.96
CA ALA A 219 4.47 -2.15 -7.74
C ALA A 219 3.69 -3.44 -8.03
N THR A 220 4.13 -4.54 -7.44
CA THR A 220 3.50 -5.86 -7.54
C THR A 220 3.58 -6.58 -6.20
N MET A 221 2.99 -7.77 -6.09
CA MET A 221 3.09 -8.60 -4.90
C MET A 221 3.48 -10.03 -5.27
N ILE A 222 4.35 -10.65 -4.45
CA ILE A 222 4.62 -12.08 -4.55
C ILE A 222 3.34 -12.82 -4.15
N THR A 223 2.74 -13.59 -5.05
CA THR A 223 1.47 -14.26 -4.81
C THR A 223 1.59 -15.77 -4.73
N ASN A 224 2.69 -16.35 -5.19
CA ASN A 224 2.96 -17.77 -5.06
C ASN A 224 4.46 -18.06 -5.10
N ILE A 225 4.85 -19.25 -4.61
CA ILE A 225 6.18 -19.83 -4.83
C ILE A 225 5.96 -21.23 -5.34
N GLU A 226 6.43 -21.50 -6.56
CA GLU A 226 6.25 -22.79 -7.21
C GLU A 226 7.62 -23.34 -7.63
N ASN A 227 7.95 -24.54 -7.16
CA ASN A 227 9.25 -25.17 -7.43
C ASN A 227 10.46 -24.26 -7.08
N GLY A 228 10.35 -23.49 -6.01
CA GLY A 228 11.37 -22.52 -5.57
C GLY A 228 11.44 -21.23 -6.39
N ARG A 229 10.55 -21.05 -7.37
CA ARG A 229 10.46 -19.85 -8.20
C ARG A 229 9.37 -18.93 -7.69
N LEU A 230 9.72 -17.65 -7.54
CA LEU A 230 8.78 -16.62 -7.10
C LEU A 230 7.80 -16.30 -8.23
N LYS A 231 6.53 -16.19 -7.88
CA LYS A 231 5.46 -15.76 -8.78
C LYS A 231 4.83 -14.49 -8.24
N TYR A 232 4.50 -13.56 -9.13
CA TYR A 232 3.89 -12.29 -8.76
C TYR A 232 2.58 -12.04 -9.50
N SER A 233 1.73 -11.19 -8.92
CA SER A 233 0.54 -10.67 -9.57
C SER A 233 0.58 -9.15 -9.62
N ALA A 234 -0.02 -8.57 -10.65
CA ALA A 234 0.07 -7.15 -10.94
C ALA A 234 -1.15 -6.63 -11.71
N HIS A 235 -1.41 -5.33 -11.58
CA HIS A 235 -2.22 -4.53 -12.49
C HIS A 235 -1.33 -3.59 -13.31
N THR A 236 -1.86 -3.01 -14.40
CA THR A 236 -1.09 -2.35 -15.47
C THR A 236 -0.27 -3.38 -16.27
N GLY A 237 -0.98 -4.08 -17.15
CA GLY A 237 -0.56 -5.37 -17.71
C GLY A 237 -0.96 -6.48 -16.74
N ASP A 238 -2.26 -6.77 -16.67
CA ASP A 238 -2.86 -7.67 -15.69
C ASP A 238 -2.16 -9.04 -15.73
N ARG A 239 -1.64 -9.47 -14.57
CA ARG A 239 -0.89 -10.72 -14.41
C ARG A 239 -1.35 -11.43 -13.14
N TYR A 240 -1.53 -12.74 -13.24
CA TYR A 240 -1.70 -13.62 -12.08
C TYR A 240 -0.63 -14.70 -12.08
N ASN A 241 0.18 -14.74 -11.02
CA ASN A 241 1.30 -15.68 -10.86
C ASN A 241 2.28 -15.73 -12.04
N ALA A 242 2.61 -14.57 -12.61
CA ALA A 242 3.71 -14.46 -13.57
C ALA A 242 5.04 -14.79 -12.89
N ASP A 243 5.96 -15.43 -13.62
CA ASP A 243 7.25 -15.86 -13.07
C ASP A 243 8.25 -14.71 -12.99
N VAL A 244 8.78 -14.44 -11.79
CA VAL A 244 9.72 -13.33 -11.56
C VAL A 244 11.04 -13.56 -12.29
N TYR A 245 11.56 -14.79 -12.27
CA TYR A 245 12.84 -15.09 -12.90
C TYR A 245 12.72 -14.99 -14.41
N ASP A 246 11.65 -15.51 -15.02
CA ASP A 246 11.49 -15.43 -16.48
C ASP A 246 11.38 -13.97 -16.92
N LYS A 247 10.65 -13.14 -16.16
CA LYS A 247 10.50 -11.71 -16.47
C LYS A 247 11.79 -10.92 -16.26
N LEU A 248 12.56 -11.24 -15.23
CA LEU A 248 13.87 -10.62 -15.01
C LEU A 248 14.87 -11.04 -16.09
N ALA A 249 14.91 -12.33 -16.43
CA ALA A 249 15.78 -12.85 -17.49
C ALA A 249 15.46 -12.23 -18.85
N GLU A 250 14.18 -12.14 -19.22
CA GLU A 250 13.74 -11.50 -20.47
C GLU A 250 14.25 -10.06 -20.60
N LYS A 251 14.20 -9.27 -19.51
CA LYS A 251 14.69 -7.89 -19.49
C LYS A 251 16.21 -7.80 -19.56
N ILE A 252 16.92 -8.66 -18.84
CA ILE A 252 18.39 -8.69 -18.91
C ILE A 252 18.83 -9.10 -20.33
N ASP A 253 18.18 -10.10 -20.92
CA ASP A 253 18.47 -10.58 -22.27
C ASP A 253 18.12 -9.54 -23.36
N SER A 254 17.15 -8.65 -23.11
CA SER A 254 16.85 -7.51 -23.98
C SER A 254 17.86 -6.35 -23.86
N GLY A 255 18.83 -6.46 -22.96
CA GLY A 255 19.85 -5.44 -22.70
C GLY A 255 19.40 -4.35 -21.71
N GLU A 256 18.27 -4.52 -21.04
CA GLU A 256 17.88 -3.68 -19.91
C GLU A 256 18.71 -4.03 -18.67
N THR A 257 18.74 -3.12 -17.69
CA THR A 257 19.45 -3.31 -16.42
C THR A 257 18.49 -3.20 -15.24
N PRO A 258 17.37 -3.94 -15.22
CA PRO A 258 16.34 -3.75 -14.21
C PRO A 258 16.86 -4.06 -12.80
N LYS A 259 16.39 -3.29 -11.83
CA LYS A 259 16.58 -3.55 -10.41
C LYS A 259 15.22 -3.86 -9.77
N LEU A 260 15.17 -4.91 -8.96
CA LEU A 260 13.96 -5.27 -8.23
C LEU A 260 14.22 -5.08 -6.73
N TYR A 261 13.17 -4.70 -6.00
CA TYR A 261 13.19 -4.66 -4.55
C TYR A 261 12.10 -5.58 -4.00
N ILE A 262 12.46 -6.45 -3.06
CA ILE A 262 11.48 -7.26 -2.32
C ILE A 262 11.40 -6.72 -0.91
N VAL A 263 10.24 -6.18 -0.53
CA VAL A 263 9.95 -5.74 0.84
C VAL A 263 9.31 -6.91 1.59
N LYS A 264 10.05 -7.45 2.56
CA LYS A 264 9.60 -8.55 3.41
C LYS A 264 8.67 -8.01 4.48
N MET A 265 7.38 -8.32 4.37
CA MET A 265 6.35 -7.78 5.27
C MET A 265 6.33 -8.49 6.63
N LYS A 266 6.02 -7.76 7.70
CA LYS A 266 5.66 -8.36 8.99
C LYS A 266 4.36 -9.15 8.87
N ASP A 267 4.14 -10.09 9.80
CA ASP A 267 2.89 -10.86 9.89
C ASP A 267 1.89 -10.30 10.90
N LYS A 268 2.36 -9.41 11.79
CA LYS A 268 1.56 -8.76 12.82
C LYS A 268 2.01 -7.31 12.97
N PHE A 269 1.05 -6.42 13.12
CA PHE A 269 1.27 -5.00 13.33
C PHE A 269 0.60 -4.60 14.64
N GLU A 270 1.33 -3.87 15.48
CA GLU A 270 0.76 -3.25 16.67
C GLU A 270 -0.15 -2.11 16.20
N VAL A 271 -1.33 -2.01 16.78
CA VAL A 271 -2.25 -0.88 16.56
C VAL A 271 -2.37 -0.12 17.87
N GLU A 272 -2.25 1.21 17.76
CA GLU A 272 -2.41 2.16 18.85
C GLU A 272 -3.86 2.29 19.32
#